data_AF-A0A497KZ75-F1
#
_entry.id   AF-A0A497KZ75-F1
#
_cell.length_a   1.000
_cell.length_b   1.000
_cell.length_c   1.000
_cell.angle_alpha   90.00
_cell.angle_beta   90.00
_cell.angle_gamma   90.00
#
_symmetry.space_group_name_H-M   'P 1'
#
loop_
_entity.id
_entity.type
_entity.pdbx_description
1 polymer ?
#
loop_
_entity_poly.entity_id
_entity_poly.type
_entity_poly.pdbx_seq_one_letter_code
_entity_poly.pdbx_strand_id
1 'polypeptide(L)'
;MSLEAFAGSVDLDFTEVEEHWNCYKLSDGTTLKVKLVLRGVKRLNRYEPDGTPIYVINSINVVRAVNVPEELKAKPKESELPPV
;
A
#
# COMPACT_ATOMS: atom_id res chain seq x y z
N MET A 1 -0.13 -19.86 -1.97
CA MET A 1 1.25 -20.38 -2.14
C MET A 1 1.52 -21.40 -1.04
N SER A 2 2.10 -22.56 -1.35
CA SER A 2 2.42 -23.60 -0.35
C SER A 2 3.66 -23.20 0.47
N LEU A 3 3.84 -23.77 1.68
CA LEU A 3 5.06 -23.56 2.48
C LEU A 3 6.34 -23.94 1.71
N GLU A 4 6.27 -24.99 0.91
CA GLU A 4 7.37 -25.44 0.05
C GLU A 4 7.81 -24.36 -0.95
N ALA A 5 6.93 -23.45 -1.34
CA ALA A 5 7.26 -22.36 -2.26
C ALA A 5 8.26 -21.36 -1.67
N PHE A 6 8.42 -21.35 -0.34
CA PHE A 6 9.33 -20.49 0.38
C PHE A 6 10.57 -21.22 0.90
N ALA A 7 10.75 -22.50 0.57
CA ALA A 7 11.95 -23.24 0.95
C ALA A 7 13.21 -22.57 0.37
N GLY A 8 14.18 -22.27 1.24
CA GLY A 8 15.41 -21.56 0.87
C GLY A 8 15.24 -20.07 0.56
N SER A 9 14.05 -19.49 0.81
CA SER A 9 13.86 -18.05 0.71
C SER A 9 14.56 -17.30 1.84
N VAL A 10 14.91 -16.04 1.58
CA VAL A 10 15.62 -15.18 2.53
C VAL A 10 14.83 -13.89 2.71
N ASP A 11 14.57 -13.52 3.96
CA ASP A 11 14.03 -12.21 4.32
C ASP A 11 15.12 -11.15 4.17
N LEU A 12 14.78 -10.02 3.57
CA LEU A 12 15.70 -8.94 3.27
C LEU A 12 15.26 -7.67 3.98
N ASP A 13 16.19 -7.09 4.74
CA ASP A 13 16.07 -5.72 5.21
C ASP A 13 16.27 -4.74 4.05
N PHE A 14 15.67 -3.57 4.16
CA PHE A 14 15.79 -2.52 3.16
C PHE A 14 15.75 -1.13 3.81
N THR A 15 16.23 -0.14 3.07
CA THR A 15 16.01 1.28 3.37
C THR A 15 15.22 1.86 2.21
N GLU A 16 14.16 2.60 2.53
CA GLU A 16 13.36 3.29 1.52
C GLU A 16 14.22 4.35 0.82
N VAL A 17 14.35 4.23 -0.51
CA VAL A 17 15.04 5.24 -1.33
C VAL A 17 14.05 6.35 -1.71
N GLU A 18 12.89 5.98 -2.23
CA GLU A 18 11.81 6.89 -2.60
C GLU A 18 10.44 6.20 -2.56
N GLU A 19 9.42 6.91 -2.10
CA GLU A 19 8.03 6.45 -2.17
C GLU A 19 7.08 7.64 -2.37
N HIS A 20 6.38 7.69 -3.50
CA HIS A 20 5.51 8.82 -3.86
C HIS A 20 4.02 8.53 -3.69
N TRP A 21 3.24 9.60 -3.54
CA TRP A 21 1.79 9.55 -3.64
C TRP A 21 1.36 9.58 -5.11
N ASN A 22 0.64 8.55 -5.53
CA ASN A 22 -0.13 8.61 -6.77
C ASN A 22 -1.39 9.45 -6.54
N CYS A 23 -1.67 10.38 -7.45
CA CYS A 23 -2.80 11.30 -7.33
C CYS A 23 -3.73 11.15 -8.53
N TYR A 24 -5.00 10.89 -8.27
CA TYR A 24 -6.04 10.66 -9.28
C TYR A 24 -7.17 11.66 -9.08
N LYS A 25 -7.51 12.42 -10.12
CA LYS A 25 -8.74 13.22 -10.14
C LYS A 25 -9.89 12.32 -10.59
N LEU A 26 -10.93 12.21 -9.78
CA LEU A 26 -12.11 11.40 -10.07
C LEU A 26 -13.18 12.26 -10.77
N SER A 27 -14.11 11.60 -11.44
CA SER A 27 -15.18 12.28 -12.19
C SER A 27 -16.17 13.03 -11.31
N ASP A 28 -16.22 12.74 -10.00
CA ASP A 28 -17.03 13.42 -9.01
C ASP A 28 -16.35 14.67 -8.44
N GLY A 29 -15.13 15.02 -8.88
CA GLY A 29 -14.35 16.15 -8.37
C GLY A 29 -13.42 15.81 -7.21
N THR A 30 -13.55 14.63 -6.59
CA THR A 30 -12.64 14.15 -5.55
C THR A 30 -11.24 13.92 -6.12
N THR A 31 -10.20 14.21 -5.34
CA THR A 31 -8.84 13.75 -5.62
C THR A 31 -8.48 12.59 -4.69
N LEU A 32 -8.25 11.41 -5.25
CA LEU A 32 -7.78 10.25 -4.50
C LEU A 32 -6.25 10.22 -4.52
N LYS A 33 -5.64 10.20 -3.34
CA LYS A 33 -4.19 9.98 -3.16
C LYS A 33 -3.97 8.56 -2.67
N VAL A 34 -3.13 7.80 -3.36
CA VAL A 34 -2.78 6.41 -3.01
C VAL A 34 -1.27 6.26 -2.96
N LYS A 35 -0.74 5.74 -1.85
CA LYS A 35 0.67 5.41 -1.68
C LYS A 35 0.80 3.92 -1.39
N LEU A 36 1.58 3.22 -2.21
CA LEU A 36 2.05 1.88 -1.88
C LEU A 36 3.20 2.03 -0.87
N VAL A 37 3.10 1.36 0.27
CA VAL A 37 4.17 1.32 1.28
C VAL A 37 4.68 -0.12 1.36
N LEU A 38 5.97 -0.30 1.13
CA LEU A 38 6.63 -1.60 1.26
C LEU A 38 6.90 -1.91 2.74
N ARG A 39 6.55 -3.11 3.20
CA ARG A 39 6.74 -3.51 4.61
C ARG A 39 7.66 -4.69 4.81
N GLY A 40 7.85 -5.51 3.78
CA GLY A 40 8.70 -6.69 3.87
C GLY A 40 9.04 -7.22 2.50
N VAL A 41 10.26 -7.76 2.37
CA VAL A 41 10.77 -8.34 1.14
C VAL A 41 11.33 -9.71 1.46
N LYS A 42 10.94 -10.69 0.65
CA LYS A 42 11.46 -12.04 0.70
C LYS A 42 11.93 -12.45 -0.69
N ARG A 43 13.22 -12.74 -0.83
CA ARG A 43 13.77 -13.29 -2.08
C ARG A 43 13.58 -14.81 -2.08
N LEU A 44 12.97 -15.35 -3.12
CA LEU A 44 12.79 -16.78 -3.27
C LEU A 44 14.05 -17.45 -3.82
N ASN A 45 14.23 -18.73 -3.54
CA ASN A 45 15.18 -19.57 -4.26
C ASN A 45 14.58 -20.06 -5.59
N ARG A 46 14.07 -19.11 -6.39
CA ARG A 46 13.41 -19.32 -7.68
C ARG A 46 13.76 -18.16 -8.59
N TYR A 47 13.83 -18.43 -9.87
CA TYR A 47 14.33 -17.50 -10.87
C TYR A 47 13.36 -17.45 -12.06
N GLU A 48 13.22 -16.28 -12.65
CA GLU A 48 12.60 -16.08 -13.95
C GLU A 48 13.44 -16.77 -15.05
N PRO A 49 12.91 -16.98 -16.26
CA PRO A 49 13.64 -17.63 -17.35
C PRO A 49 14.97 -16.96 -17.73
N ASP A 50 15.10 -15.67 -17.48
CA ASP A 50 16.32 -14.89 -17.71
C ASP A 50 17.35 -15.01 -16.56
N GLY A 51 17.04 -15.78 -15.52
CA GLY A 51 17.89 -15.98 -14.35
C GLY A 51 17.70 -14.93 -13.26
N THR A 52 16.76 -13.99 -13.39
CA THR A 52 16.48 -12.99 -12.35
C THR A 52 15.78 -13.64 -11.14
N PRO A 53 16.22 -13.40 -9.89
CA PRO A 53 15.55 -13.97 -8.72
C PRO A 53 14.16 -13.36 -8.53
N ILE A 54 13.21 -14.21 -8.12
CA ILE A 54 11.83 -13.79 -7.84
C ILE A 54 11.74 -13.27 -6.40
N TYR A 55 11.02 -12.16 -6.22
CA TYR A 55 10.76 -11.56 -4.91
C TYR A 55 9.27 -11.59 -4.59
N VAL A 56 8.97 -11.84 -3.32
CA VAL A 56 7.64 -11.67 -2.74
C VAL A 56 7.70 -10.50 -1.80
N ILE A 57 6.76 -9.56 -1.96
CA ILE A 57 6.66 -8.39 -1.09
C ILE A 57 5.42 -8.46 -0.22
N ASN A 58 5.53 -7.91 0.98
CA ASN A 58 4.39 -7.49 1.78
C ASN A 58 4.27 -5.97 1.68
N SER A 59 3.10 -5.47 1.29
CA SER A 59 2.85 -4.04 1.16
C SER A 59 1.45 -3.67 1.64
N ILE A 60 1.23 -2.38 1.87
CA ILE A 60 -0.10 -1.80 2.09
C ILE A 60 -0.32 -0.63 1.15
N ASN A 61 -1.59 -0.38 0.84
CA ASN A 61 -2.00 0.85 0.18
C ASN A 61 -2.55 1.80 1.23
N VAL A 62 -1.91 2.96 1.40
CA VAL A 62 -2.45 4.07 2.18
C VAL A 62 -3.28 4.92 1.22
N VAL A 63 -4.56 5.14 1.56
CA VAL A 63 -5.51 5.85 0.70
C VAL A 63 -6.05 7.07 1.43
N ARG A 64 -6.09 8.21 0.73
CA ARG A 64 -6.67 9.46 1.24
C ARG A 64 -7.48 10.15 0.15
N ALA A 65 -8.73 10.46 0.45
CA ALA A 65 -9.53 11.36 -0.37
C ALA A 65 -9.29 12.82 0.07
N VAL A 66 -9.06 13.71 -0.88
CA VAL A 66 -8.94 15.16 -0.67
C VAL A 66 -9.76 15.89 -1.74
N ASN A 67 -10.06 17.17 -1.53
CA ASN A 67 -10.91 17.96 -2.43
C ASN A 67 -12.27 17.31 -2.69
N VAL A 68 -12.82 16.60 -1.69
CA VAL A 68 -14.14 15.96 -1.78
C VAL A 68 -15.21 17.06 -1.80
N PRO A 69 -16.09 17.11 -2.81
CA PRO A 69 -17.22 18.05 -2.84
C PRO A 69 -18.09 17.97 -1.57
N GLU A 70 -18.65 19.10 -1.14
CA GLU A 70 -19.43 19.18 0.10
C GLU A 70 -20.69 18.32 0.06
N GLU A 71 -21.33 18.21 -1.10
CA GLU A 71 -22.52 17.39 -1.33
C GLU A 71 -22.27 15.88 -1.14
N LEU A 72 -21.01 15.44 -1.22
CA LEU A 72 -20.61 14.04 -0.97
C LEU A 72 -20.24 13.79 0.50
N LYS A 73 -20.10 14.83 1.32
CA LYS A 73 -19.74 14.68 2.73
C LYS A 73 -20.97 14.38 3.57
N ALA A 74 -20.90 13.31 4.36
CA ALA A 74 -21.88 13.08 5.41
C ALA A 74 -21.78 14.17 6.49
N LYS A 75 -22.91 14.46 7.16
CA LYS A 75 -22.90 15.35 8.32
C LYS A 75 -21.95 14.77 9.40
N PRO A 76 -21.12 15.60 10.05
CA PRO A 76 -20.30 15.15 11.16
C PRO A 76 -21.18 14.46 12.20
N LYS A 77 -20.82 13.24 12.62
CA LYS A 77 -21.42 12.64 13.81
C LYS A 77 -20.89 13.36 15.03
N GLU A 78 -21.77 13.69 15.96
CA GLU A 78 -21.36 14.20 17.27
C GLU A 78 -20.56 13.12 18.00
N SER A 79 -19.51 13.53 18.73
CA SER A 79 -18.68 12.59 19.48
C SER A 79 -19.52 11.94 20.57
N GLU A 80 -19.63 10.60 20.55
CA GLU A 80 -20.24 9.83 21.64
C GLU A 80 -19.34 9.79 22.89
N LEU A 81 -18.07 10.17 22.75
CA LEU A 81 -17.13 10.27 23.87
C LEU A 81 -17.28 11.64 24.55
N PRO A 82 -17.41 11.68 25.89
CA PRO A 82 -17.40 12.94 26.64
C PRO A 82 -16.04 13.65 26.46
N PRO A 83 -16.01 14.99 26.56
CA PRO A 83 -14.74 15.72 26.60
C PRO A 83 -13.87 15.21 27.75
N VAL A 84 -12.59 14.97 27.46
CA VAL A 84 -11.54 14.66 28.45
C VAL A 84 -11.07 15.92 29.13
#